data_AF-A0A8H8V0D6-F1
#
_entry.id   AF-A0A8H8V0D6-F1
#
_cell.length_a   1.000
_cell.length_b   1.000
_cell.length_c   1.000
_cell.angle_alpha   90.00
_cell.angle_beta   90.00
_cell.angle_gamma   90.00
#
_symmetry.space_group_name_H-M   'P 1'
#
loop_
_entity.id
_entity.type
_entity.pdbx_description
1 polymer ?
#
loop_
_entity_poly.entity_id
_entity_poly.type
_entity_poly.pdbx_seq_one_letter_code
_entity_poly.pdbx_strand_id
1 'polypeptide(L)'
;MIFSQDRNAAELYLRKIFDGRLIFPPVEDPKKILDCGYGSGAWAIEAAEKYPDAEIIAVDISPHLKPEETPNNLWCQVDDLNEPFNFKPEEFDFVHSRLVAPGIGKSRWTGYMKDCFKVLKAGGWLQMVEIYFNVQSDNGTLTEEHGLRRWSKTFLEVYEDKKDLRAPTRLQSMMEAAGFVEVQSRMMPLPLNGWSRDERDRDIGNLNCSNAKDLINAMALWPFTERLEMSLEQFYVLIARARSEIDDLNLRPYFPLYVVIGKKPSA
;
A
#
# COMPACT_ATOMS: atom_id res chain seq x y z
N MET A 1 3.36 0.45 13.38
CA MET A 1 2.68 -0.63 14.13
C MET A 1 1.16 -0.39 14.06
N ILE A 2 0.54 -0.58 12.88
CA ILE A 2 -0.84 -0.11 12.60
C ILE A 2 -1.80 -1.25 12.21
N PHE A 3 -1.31 -2.48 12.07
CA PHE A 3 -2.14 -3.62 11.66
C PHE A 3 -2.00 -4.76 12.67
N SER A 4 -2.68 -4.68 13.83
CA SER A 4 -2.54 -5.71 14.88
C SER A 4 -3.80 -6.53 15.19
N GLN A 5 -5.01 -6.11 14.79
CA GLN A 5 -6.23 -6.81 15.27
C GLN A 5 -7.04 -7.62 14.24
N ASP A 6 -6.87 -7.44 12.93
CA ASP A 6 -7.47 -8.39 11.98
C ASP A 6 -6.62 -8.53 10.69
N ARG A 7 -5.51 -9.26 10.82
CA ARG A 7 -4.46 -9.44 9.79
C ARG A 7 -5.01 -10.04 8.48
N ASN A 8 -6.12 -10.76 8.55
CA ASN A 8 -6.76 -11.43 7.42
C ASN A 8 -7.72 -10.52 6.65
N ALA A 9 -8.28 -9.49 7.31
CA ALA A 9 -9.37 -8.72 6.72
C ALA A 9 -8.87 -7.74 5.64
N ALA A 10 -7.68 -7.15 5.83
CA ALA A 10 -7.05 -6.30 4.83
C ALA A 10 -6.64 -7.06 3.57
N GLU A 11 -6.06 -8.24 3.75
CA GLU A 11 -5.69 -9.11 2.63
C GLU A 11 -6.92 -9.61 1.89
N LEU A 12 -8.02 -9.91 2.58
CA LEU A 12 -9.23 -10.43 1.98
C LEU A 12 -9.88 -9.44 0.99
N TYR A 13 -10.01 -8.15 1.36
CA TYR A 13 -10.58 -7.18 0.43
C TYR A 13 -9.62 -6.84 -0.71
N LEU A 14 -8.29 -6.84 -0.48
CA LEU A 14 -7.30 -6.63 -1.54
C LEU A 14 -7.27 -7.80 -2.52
N ARG A 15 -7.36 -9.04 -2.03
CA ARG A 15 -7.48 -10.21 -2.89
C ARG A 15 -8.73 -10.14 -3.77
N LYS A 16 -9.87 -9.69 -3.22
CA LYS A 16 -11.09 -9.45 -4.00
C LYS A 16 -10.94 -8.30 -5.01
N ILE A 17 -10.36 -7.16 -4.62
CA ILE A 17 -10.19 -6.01 -5.52
C ILE A 17 -9.25 -6.32 -6.69
N PHE A 18 -8.33 -7.27 -6.51
CA PHE A 18 -7.41 -7.75 -7.53
C PHE A 18 -7.89 -9.01 -8.28
N ASP A 19 -9.13 -9.45 -8.05
CA ASP A 19 -9.69 -10.66 -8.68
C ASP A 19 -8.82 -11.92 -8.45
N GLY A 20 -8.23 -12.02 -7.26
CA GLY A 20 -7.31 -13.09 -6.88
C GLY A 20 -5.93 -13.02 -7.53
N ARG A 21 -5.61 -11.96 -8.27
CA ARG A 21 -4.29 -11.77 -8.87
C ARG A 21 -3.28 -11.29 -7.84
N LEU A 22 -2.25 -12.10 -7.63
CA LEU A 22 -1.10 -11.77 -6.77
C LEU A 22 -0.07 -10.88 -7.48
N ILE A 23 0.16 -11.17 -8.78
CA ILE A 23 1.10 -10.49 -9.66
C ILE A 23 0.31 -10.04 -10.90
N PHE A 24 0.37 -8.75 -11.20
CA PHE A 24 -0.26 -8.10 -12.36
C PHE A 24 0.56 -8.18 -13.66
N PRO A 25 1.90 -7.99 -13.66
CA PRO A 25 2.67 -8.16 -14.88
C PRO A 25 2.69 -9.63 -15.33
N PRO A 26 2.96 -9.90 -16.62
CA PRO A 26 3.00 -11.26 -17.17
C PRO A 26 4.29 -11.99 -16.75
N VAL A 27 4.40 -12.35 -15.48
CA VAL A 27 5.52 -13.09 -14.89
C VAL A 27 5.06 -14.53 -14.65
N GLU A 28 5.55 -15.47 -15.45
CA GLU A 28 5.09 -16.86 -15.42
C GLU A 28 5.90 -17.74 -14.44
N ASP A 29 7.24 -17.68 -14.51
CA ASP A 29 8.13 -18.55 -13.74
C ASP A 29 9.30 -17.76 -13.13
N PRO A 30 9.02 -16.86 -12.17
CA PRO A 30 10.07 -16.09 -11.49
C PRO A 30 10.96 -17.03 -10.69
N LYS A 31 12.28 -16.85 -10.74
CA LYS A 31 13.23 -17.63 -9.94
C LYS A 31 13.61 -16.96 -8.64
N LYS A 32 13.58 -15.63 -8.61
CA LYS A 32 13.86 -14.84 -7.41
C LYS A 32 12.96 -13.61 -7.31
N ILE A 33 12.28 -13.46 -6.18
CA ILE A 33 11.32 -12.39 -5.89
C ILE A 33 11.78 -11.60 -4.67
N LEU A 34 11.69 -10.27 -4.74
CA LEU A 34 11.84 -9.38 -3.58
C LEU A 34 10.47 -8.81 -3.19
N ASP A 35 10.05 -9.01 -1.94
CA ASP A 35 8.90 -8.33 -1.35
C ASP A 35 9.36 -7.21 -0.40
N CYS A 36 9.04 -5.97 -0.74
CA CYS A 36 9.41 -4.77 0.02
C CYS A 36 8.28 -4.36 0.97
N GLY A 37 8.57 -4.39 2.28
CA GLY A 37 7.61 -4.05 3.33
C GLY A 37 6.62 -5.17 3.57
N TYR A 38 7.13 -6.37 3.88
CA TYR A 38 6.28 -7.58 3.97
C TYR A 38 5.18 -7.47 5.02
N GLY A 39 5.32 -6.60 6.03
CA GLY A 39 4.31 -6.43 7.07
C GLY A 39 3.98 -7.76 7.75
N SER A 40 2.75 -8.25 7.58
CA SER A 40 2.33 -9.56 8.11
C SER A 40 2.92 -10.77 7.38
N GLY A 41 3.56 -10.57 6.22
CA GLY A 41 4.08 -11.63 5.35
C GLY A 41 3.02 -12.33 4.49
N ALA A 42 1.75 -11.93 4.56
CA ALA A 42 0.65 -12.65 3.88
C ALA A 42 0.87 -12.79 2.37
N TRP A 43 1.27 -11.70 1.71
CA TRP A 43 1.57 -11.73 0.27
C TRP A 43 2.79 -12.61 -0.05
N ALA A 44 3.86 -12.49 0.75
CA ALA A 44 5.08 -13.27 0.56
C ALA A 44 4.85 -14.78 0.75
N ILE A 45 3.99 -15.17 1.71
CA ILE A 45 3.57 -16.56 1.91
C ILE A 45 2.78 -17.06 0.70
N GLU A 46 1.76 -16.33 0.24
CA GLU A 46 0.97 -16.73 -0.94
C GLU A 46 1.86 -16.83 -2.20
N ALA A 47 2.84 -15.93 -2.34
CA ALA A 47 3.82 -16.00 -3.42
C ALA A 47 4.68 -17.26 -3.32
N ALA A 48 5.12 -17.63 -2.13
CA ALA A 48 5.97 -18.80 -1.89
C ALA A 48 5.25 -20.11 -2.15
N GLU A 49 3.98 -20.19 -1.77
CA GLU A 49 3.11 -21.33 -2.08
C GLU A 49 2.79 -21.43 -3.57
N LYS A 50 2.57 -20.30 -4.24
CA LYS A 50 2.26 -20.25 -5.67
C LYS A 50 3.47 -20.58 -6.55
N TYR A 51 4.67 -20.17 -6.13
CA TYR A 51 5.92 -20.36 -6.87
C TYR A 51 6.92 -21.16 -6.00
N PRO A 52 6.71 -22.47 -5.82
CA PRO A 52 7.53 -23.29 -4.92
C PRO A 52 9.01 -23.40 -5.35
N ASP A 53 9.29 -23.18 -6.63
CA ASP A 53 10.66 -23.18 -7.19
C ASP A 53 11.33 -21.80 -7.17
N ALA A 54 10.63 -20.76 -6.73
CA ALA A 54 11.15 -19.40 -6.61
C ALA A 54 11.73 -19.15 -5.21
N GLU A 55 12.87 -18.47 -5.14
CA GLU A 55 13.41 -17.91 -3.89
C GLU A 55 12.73 -16.56 -3.59
N ILE A 56 12.05 -16.43 -2.46
CA ILE A 56 11.44 -15.16 -2.05
C ILE A 56 12.20 -14.56 -0.87
N ILE A 57 12.70 -13.36 -1.08
CA ILE A 57 13.27 -12.52 -0.02
C ILE A 57 12.23 -11.46 0.32
N ALA A 58 11.85 -11.38 1.59
CA ALA A 58 10.89 -10.41 2.09
C ALA A 58 11.59 -9.50 3.10
N VAL A 59 11.56 -8.18 2.90
CA VAL A 59 12.19 -7.21 3.82
C VAL A 59 11.17 -6.31 4.51
N ASP A 60 11.41 -5.99 5.79
CA ASP A 60 10.64 -4.99 6.54
C ASP A 60 11.53 -4.36 7.61
N ILE A 61 11.31 -3.09 7.94
CA ILE A 61 12.06 -2.40 9.00
C ILE A 61 11.78 -2.99 10.38
N SER A 62 10.64 -3.67 10.56
CA SER A 62 10.21 -4.24 11.83
C SER A 62 10.02 -5.75 11.74
N PRO A 63 10.71 -6.54 12.57
CA PRO A 63 10.49 -7.99 12.64
C PRO A 63 9.20 -8.37 13.38
N HIS A 64 8.49 -7.43 14.00
CA HIS A 64 7.38 -7.72 14.90
C HIS A 64 6.19 -8.43 14.25
N LEU A 65 6.06 -8.29 12.93
CA LEU A 65 4.99 -8.92 12.15
C LEU A 65 5.49 -10.11 11.34
N LYS A 66 6.73 -10.54 11.54
CA LYS A 66 7.28 -11.73 10.89
C LYS A 66 6.39 -12.96 11.21
N PRO A 67 5.99 -13.75 10.20
CA PRO A 67 5.27 -15.00 10.43
C PRO A 67 6.05 -15.96 11.33
N GLU A 68 5.36 -16.69 12.20
CA GLU A 68 5.97 -17.73 13.04
C GLU A 68 6.49 -18.90 12.20
N GLU A 69 5.72 -19.27 11.18
CA GLU A 69 6.08 -20.29 10.20
C GLU A 69 6.11 -19.68 8.81
N THR A 70 7.14 -20.00 8.03
CA THR A 70 7.28 -19.57 6.64
C THR A 70 7.57 -20.78 5.75
N PRO A 71 7.08 -20.80 4.50
CA PRO A 71 7.50 -21.79 3.51
C PRO A 71 9.03 -21.87 3.38
N ASN A 72 9.55 -23.04 2.98
CA ASN A 72 10.99 -23.30 2.90
C ASN A 72 11.74 -22.40 1.89
N ASN A 73 11.00 -21.78 0.98
CA ASN A 73 11.49 -20.88 -0.06
C ASN A 73 11.22 -19.39 0.25
N LEU A 74 10.86 -19.05 1.49
CA LEU A 74 10.64 -17.67 1.95
C LEU A 74 11.62 -17.29 3.07
N TRP A 75 12.36 -16.20 2.87
CA TRP A 75 13.26 -15.62 3.87
C TRP A 75 12.87 -14.18 4.22
N CYS A 76 12.31 -13.99 5.42
CA CYS A 76 12.03 -12.66 5.97
C CYS A 76 13.26 -12.07 6.67
N GLN A 77 13.67 -10.88 6.25
CA GLN A 77 14.85 -10.14 6.73
C GLN A 77 14.44 -8.76 7.29
N VAL A 78 15.23 -8.25 8.23
CA VAL A 78 15.05 -6.87 8.72
C VAL A 78 15.91 -5.95 7.86
N ASP A 79 15.28 -5.01 7.14
CA ASP A 79 15.98 -4.02 6.33
C ASP A 79 15.16 -2.72 6.22
N ASP A 80 15.83 -1.58 6.08
CA ASP A 80 15.18 -0.28 5.95
C ASP A 80 15.15 0.16 4.48
N LEU A 81 13.95 0.24 3.90
CA LEU A 81 13.75 0.73 2.54
C LEU A 81 14.15 2.21 2.36
N ASN A 82 14.43 2.94 3.44
CA ASN A 82 15.02 4.28 3.41
C ASN A 82 16.52 4.30 3.16
N GLU A 83 17.19 3.15 3.27
CA GLU A 83 18.60 3.00 2.92
C GLU A 83 18.75 2.40 1.51
N PRO A 84 19.92 2.57 0.86
CA PRO A 84 20.23 1.88 -0.39
C PRO A 84 20.12 0.37 -0.23
N PHE A 85 19.57 -0.31 -1.24
CA PHE A 85 19.42 -1.77 -1.20
C PHE A 85 20.78 -2.48 -1.12
N ASN A 86 20.88 -3.47 -0.22
CA ASN A 86 22.06 -4.31 -0.02
C ASN A 86 22.10 -5.57 -0.90
N PHE A 87 21.33 -5.59 -1.99
CA PHE A 87 21.27 -6.70 -2.95
C PHE A 87 22.20 -6.47 -4.14
N LYS A 88 22.54 -7.56 -4.83
CA LYS A 88 23.34 -7.48 -6.05
C LYS A 88 22.50 -6.83 -7.16
N PRO A 89 23.12 -6.06 -8.07
CA PRO A 89 22.46 -5.68 -9.31
C PRO A 89 21.97 -6.93 -10.06
N GLU A 90 20.81 -6.82 -10.70
CA GLU A 90 20.26 -7.89 -11.56
C GLU A 90 20.09 -9.24 -10.85
N GLU A 91 19.63 -9.20 -9.60
CA GLU A 91 19.42 -10.38 -8.76
C GLU A 91 17.98 -10.93 -8.86
N PHE A 92 16.98 -10.07 -9.00
CA PHE A 92 15.56 -10.44 -8.92
C PHE A 92 14.88 -10.44 -10.29
N ASP A 93 13.98 -11.40 -10.51
CA ASP A 93 13.08 -11.43 -11.67
C ASP A 93 11.86 -10.52 -11.44
N PHE A 94 11.46 -10.37 -10.18
CA PHE A 94 10.30 -9.58 -9.79
C PHE A 94 10.53 -8.87 -8.45
N VAL A 95 10.13 -7.61 -8.36
CA VAL A 95 10.10 -6.81 -7.13
C VAL A 95 8.65 -6.39 -6.89
N HIS A 96 8.15 -6.72 -5.70
CA HIS A 96 6.84 -6.33 -5.21
C HIS A 96 7.02 -5.31 -4.08
N SER A 97 6.17 -4.28 -4.05
CA SER A 97 6.14 -3.28 -2.99
C SER A 97 4.70 -2.84 -2.76
N ARG A 98 4.22 -2.93 -1.52
CA ARG A 98 2.81 -2.65 -1.22
C ARG A 98 2.63 -1.94 0.11
N LEU A 99 1.90 -0.82 0.07
CA LEU A 99 1.53 0.00 1.23
C LEU A 99 2.73 0.48 2.06
N VAL A 100 3.87 0.72 1.42
CA VAL A 100 5.09 1.23 2.08
C VAL A 100 5.18 2.74 2.07
N ALA A 101 4.34 3.44 1.30
CA ALA A 101 4.44 4.89 1.11
C ALA A 101 4.50 5.72 2.42
N PRO A 102 3.73 5.41 3.49
CA PRO A 102 3.88 6.13 4.77
C PRO A 102 5.24 5.92 5.45
N GLY A 103 5.92 4.82 5.16
CA GLY A 103 7.25 4.47 5.68
C GLY A 103 8.39 5.13 4.90
N ILE A 104 8.23 5.44 3.62
CA ILE A 104 9.28 6.01 2.77
C ILE A 104 9.42 7.53 2.95
N GLY A 105 10.64 8.00 3.22
CA GLY A 105 10.99 9.41 3.35
C GLY A 105 10.72 10.20 2.06
N LYS A 106 10.32 11.46 2.18
CA LYS A 106 9.99 12.34 1.05
C LYS A 106 11.09 12.42 -0.01
N SER A 107 12.34 12.57 0.42
CA SER A 107 13.52 12.63 -0.47
C SER A 107 13.99 11.27 -0.98
N ARG A 108 13.50 10.17 -0.39
CA ARG A 108 13.98 8.82 -0.66
C ARG A 108 13.39 8.22 -1.93
N TRP A 109 12.18 8.61 -2.34
CA TRP A 109 11.46 8.01 -3.48
C TRP A 109 12.30 7.85 -4.75
N THR A 110 13.07 8.86 -5.14
CA THR A 110 13.94 8.77 -6.33
C THR A 110 15.01 7.70 -6.18
N GLY A 111 15.63 7.60 -5.00
CA GLY A 111 16.60 6.54 -4.72
C GLY A 111 15.93 5.17 -4.66
N TYR A 112 14.75 5.08 -4.04
CA TYR A 112 14.02 3.83 -3.88
C TYR A 112 13.65 3.21 -5.23
N MET A 113 13.16 4.02 -6.18
CA MET A 113 12.91 3.55 -7.55
C MET A 113 14.18 3.08 -8.26
N LYS A 114 15.29 3.80 -8.08
CA LYS A 114 16.59 3.42 -8.68
C LYS A 114 17.12 2.11 -8.09
N ASP A 115 16.92 1.87 -6.80
CA ASP A 115 17.33 0.64 -6.16
C ASP A 115 16.49 -0.54 -6.67
N CYS A 116 15.16 -0.40 -6.73
CA CYS A 116 14.28 -1.39 -7.36
C CYS A 116 14.71 -1.69 -8.80
N PHE A 117 15.01 -0.66 -9.61
CA PHE A 117 15.50 -0.83 -10.99
C PHE A 117 16.85 -1.56 -11.05
N LYS A 118 17.79 -1.20 -10.16
CA LYS A 118 19.14 -1.77 -10.13
C LYS A 118 19.11 -3.27 -9.82
N VAL A 119 18.31 -3.69 -8.85
CA VAL A 119 18.28 -5.09 -8.39
C VAL A 119 17.47 -6.01 -9.30
N LEU A 120 16.62 -5.46 -10.17
CA LEU A 120 15.91 -6.23 -11.19
C LEU A 120 16.85 -6.68 -12.30
N LYS A 121 16.68 -7.90 -12.80
CA LYS A 121 17.29 -8.37 -14.05
C LYS A 121 16.70 -7.64 -15.25
N ALA A 122 17.44 -7.60 -16.37
CA ALA A 122 16.89 -7.19 -17.65
C ALA A 122 15.61 -7.98 -17.96
N GLY A 123 14.52 -7.28 -18.34
CA GLY A 123 13.20 -7.88 -18.54
C GLY A 123 12.38 -8.16 -17.27
N GLY A 124 12.95 -7.96 -16.07
CA GLY A 124 12.26 -8.12 -14.79
C GLY A 124 11.24 -7.01 -14.53
N TRP A 125 10.32 -7.25 -13.59
CA TRP A 125 9.19 -6.35 -13.33
C TRP A 125 9.18 -5.80 -11.90
N LEU A 126 8.80 -4.53 -11.78
CA LEU A 126 8.40 -3.89 -10.53
C LEU A 126 6.88 -3.77 -10.50
N GLN A 127 6.26 -4.19 -9.39
CA GLN A 127 4.86 -3.91 -9.06
C GLN A 127 4.80 -3.09 -7.77
N MET A 128 4.07 -1.98 -7.81
CA MET A 128 3.80 -1.14 -6.65
C MET A 128 2.30 -0.97 -6.43
N VAL A 129 1.85 -1.15 -5.19
CA VAL A 129 0.46 -1.03 -4.79
C VAL A 129 0.36 -0.06 -3.61
N GLU A 130 -0.22 1.12 -3.82
CA GLU A 130 -0.23 2.18 -2.81
C GLU A 130 -1.57 2.87 -2.66
N ILE A 131 -1.94 3.20 -1.42
CA ILE A 131 -3.14 3.99 -1.12
C ILE A 131 -2.77 5.47 -1.09
N TYR A 132 -3.53 6.28 -1.84
CA TYR A 132 -3.56 7.71 -1.59
C TYR A 132 -4.58 8.00 -0.48
N PHE A 133 -4.11 8.37 0.73
CA PHE A 133 -4.93 8.61 1.92
C PHE A 133 -5.78 9.91 1.87
N ASN A 134 -6.24 10.28 0.68
CA ASN A 134 -7.14 11.39 0.43
C ASN A 134 -8.52 10.86 0.03
N VAL A 135 -9.42 10.72 1.00
CA VAL A 135 -10.76 10.17 0.76
C VAL A 135 -11.47 10.98 -0.32
N GLN A 136 -12.02 10.25 -1.29
CA GLN A 136 -12.84 10.75 -2.39
C GLN A 136 -14.27 10.22 -2.27
N SER A 137 -15.16 10.75 -3.11
CA SER A 137 -16.56 10.37 -3.18
C SER A 137 -16.95 10.18 -4.65
N ASP A 138 -17.54 9.03 -4.97
CA ASP A 138 -17.92 8.64 -6.34
C ASP A 138 -18.95 9.61 -6.97
N ASN A 139 -19.82 10.19 -6.14
CA ASN A 139 -20.86 11.14 -6.53
C ASN A 139 -20.55 12.60 -6.14
N GLY A 140 -19.36 12.88 -5.61
CA GLY A 140 -18.92 14.24 -5.27
C GLY A 140 -19.63 14.88 -4.08
N THR A 141 -20.37 14.12 -3.27
CA THR A 141 -21.13 14.66 -2.12
C THR A 141 -20.26 14.91 -0.88
N LEU A 142 -19.04 14.35 -0.86
CA LEU A 142 -18.09 14.58 0.21
C LEU A 142 -17.41 15.96 0.06
N THR A 143 -17.70 16.87 0.99
CA THR A 143 -17.22 18.26 1.01
C THR A 143 -16.17 18.50 2.12
N GLU A 144 -15.49 19.64 2.07
CA GLU A 144 -14.50 20.07 3.09
C GLU A 144 -15.06 20.19 4.53
N GLU A 145 -16.39 20.23 4.68
CA GLU A 145 -17.02 20.24 6.00
C GLU A 145 -17.01 18.88 6.69
N HIS A 146 -16.90 17.80 5.92
CA HIS A 146 -16.96 16.42 6.41
C HIS A 146 -15.71 16.03 7.19
N GLY A 147 -15.89 15.21 8.22
CA GLY A 147 -14.84 14.63 9.04
C GLY A 147 -13.82 13.83 8.22
N LEU A 148 -14.24 13.06 7.22
CA LEU A 148 -13.33 12.31 6.35
C LEU A 148 -12.41 13.22 5.53
N ARG A 149 -12.92 14.35 5.02
CA ARG A 149 -12.08 15.33 4.29
C ARG A 149 -11.12 16.04 5.20
N ARG A 150 -11.60 16.48 6.37
CA ARG A 150 -10.74 17.08 7.40
C ARG A 150 -9.64 16.12 7.83
N TRP A 151 -9.99 14.85 8.09
CA TRP A 151 -9.04 13.80 8.41
C TRP A 151 -7.96 13.66 7.33
N SER A 152 -8.35 13.52 6.06
CA SER A 152 -7.40 13.39 4.96
C SER A 152 -6.49 14.61 4.83
N LYS A 153 -7.05 15.82 4.90
CA LYS A 153 -6.28 17.06 4.82
C LYS A 153 -5.25 17.15 5.95
N THR A 154 -5.70 16.97 7.19
CA THR A 154 -4.84 16.99 8.38
C THR A 154 -3.75 15.92 8.30
N PHE A 155 -4.10 14.71 7.82
CA PHE A 155 -3.14 13.62 7.65
C PHE A 155 -2.09 13.89 6.58
N LEU A 156 -2.45 14.54 5.47
CA LEU A 156 -1.46 14.95 4.47
C LEU A 156 -0.56 16.08 4.99
N GLU A 157 -1.14 17.06 5.66
CA GLU A 157 -0.42 18.24 6.19
C GLU A 157 0.61 17.85 7.25
N VAL A 158 0.24 17.01 8.23
CA VAL A 158 1.14 16.63 9.34
C VAL A 158 2.40 15.89 8.89
N TYR A 159 2.35 15.23 7.73
CA TYR A 159 3.48 14.48 7.19
C TYR A 159 4.22 15.20 6.06
N GLU A 160 3.74 16.33 5.56
CA GLU A 160 4.22 16.97 4.33
C GLU A 160 5.72 17.32 4.38
N ASP A 161 6.27 17.58 5.57
CA ASP A 161 7.68 17.89 5.79
C ASP A 161 8.60 16.66 5.76
N LYS A 162 8.06 15.45 6.05
CA LYS A 162 8.85 14.20 6.18
C LYS A 162 8.54 13.16 5.12
N LYS A 163 7.28 13.04 4.71
CA LYS A 163 6.79 11.99 3.80
C LYS A 163 6.11 12.63 2.60
N ASP A 164 6.12 11.91 1.49
CA ASP A 164 5.33 12.26 0.32
C ASP A 164 4.12 11.33 0.21
N LEU A 165 3.06 11.65 0.95
CA LEU A 165 1.82 10.87 0.90
C LEU A 165 1.04 11.04 -0.42
N ARG A 166 1.52 11.92 -1.31
CA ARG A 166 1.02 12.06 -2.70
C ARG A 166 1.86 11.25 -3.70
N ALA A 167 2.93 10.57 -3.27
CA ALA A 167 3.72 9.68 -4.12
C ALA A 167 2.89 8.67 -4.94
N PRO A 168 1.80 8.05 -4.40
CA PRO A 168 0.99 7.09 -5.14
C PRO A 168 0.49 7.62 -6.50
N THR A 169 0.15 8.91 -6.57
CA THR A 169 -0.35 9.55 -7.79
C THR A 169 0.72 9.79 -8.86
N ARG A 170 2.00 9.65 -8.47
CA ARG A 170 3.18 9.94 -9.31
C ARG A 170 4.03 8.70 -9.59
N LEU A 171 3.68 7.54 -9.07
CA LEU A 171 4.47 6.30 -9.20
C LEU A 171 4.81 5.99 -10.66
N GLN A 172 3.89 6.16 -11.61
CA GLN A 172 4.17 5.98 -13.04
C GLN A 172 5.35 6.86 -13.50
N SER A 173 5.25 8.17 -13.30
CA SER A 173 6.32 9.11 -13.69
C SER A 173 7.64 8.83 -12.97
N MET A 174 7.58 8.35 -11.72
CA MET A 174 8.77 7.97 -10.94
C MET A 174 9.43 6.71 -11.50
N MET A 175 8.64 5.71 -11.94
CA MET A 175 9.15 4.52 -12.62
C MET A 175 9.78 4.88 -13.98
N GLU A 176 9.08 5.67 -14.80
CA GLU A 176 9.60 6.14 -16.09
C GLU A 176 10.93 6.90 -15.92
N ALA A 177 11.01 7.80 -14.94
CA ALA A 177 12.23 8.55 -14.63
C ALA A 177 13.38 7.67 -14.11
N ALA A 178 13.08 6.51 -13.52
CA ALA A 178 14.08 5.53 -13.10
C ALA A 178 14.55 4.61 -14.25
N GLY A 179 13.90 4.67 -15.42
CA GLY A 179 14.27 3.91 -16.62
C GLY A 179 13.41 2.69 -16.91
N PHE A 180 12.30 2.49 -16.17
CA PHE A 180 11.34 1.45 -16.49
C PHE A 180 10.60 1.76 -17.81
N VAL A 181 10.27 0.71 -18.56
CA VAL A 181 9.48 0.74 -19.79
C VAL A 181 8.19 -0.06 -19.59
N GLU A 182 7.28 0.01 -20.57
CA GLU A 182 5.98 -0.67 -20.50
C GLU A 182 5.21 -0.33 -19.21
N VAL A 183 5.37 0.90 -18.71
CA VAL A 183 4.79 1.33 -17.44
C VAL A 183 3.28 1.47 -17.58
N GLN A 184 2.54 0.81 -16.69
CA GLN A 184 1.08 0.90 -16.63
C GLN A 184 0.66 1.31 -15.23
N SER A 185 -0.29 2.22 -15.15
CA SER A 185 -0.88 2.69 -13.90
C SER A 185 -2.39 2.55 -13.94
N ARG A 186 -2.94 1.99 -12.88
CA ARG A 186 -4.39 1.86 -12.69
C ARG A 186 -4.76 2.34 -11.31
N MET A 187 -5.63 3.35 -11.25
CA MET A 187 -6.32 3.73 -10.02
C MET A 187 -7.59 2.88 -9.90
N MET A 188 -7.75 2.21 -8.78
CA MET A 188 -8.93 1.46 -8.40
C MET A 188 -9.57 2.15 -7.18
N PRO A 189 -10.88 2.46 -7.21
CA PRO A 189 -11.57 2.90 -6.00
C PRO A 189 -11.56 1.76 -4.98
N LEU A 190 -10.98 1.97 -3.80
CA LEU A 190 -11.12 1.07 -2.65
C LEU A 190 -12.28 1.58 -1.79
N PRO A 191 -13.50 1.00 -1.90
CA PRO A 191 -14.67 1.51 -1.19
C PRO A 191 -14.48 1.39 0.31
N LEU A 192 -14.90 2.42 1.07
CA LEU A 192 -14.85 2.35 2.54
C LEU A 192 -16.11 1.72 3.15
N ASN A 193 -17.16 1.52 2.35
CA ASN A 193 -18.37 0.82 2.74
C ASN A 193 -19.05 0.20 1.50
N GLY A 194 -20.13 -0.56 1.70
CA GLY A 194 -20.88 -1.23 0.63
C GLY A 194 -21.82 -0.34 -0.20
N TRP A 195 -21.41 0.87 -0.58
CA TRP A 195 -22.26 1.81 -1.34
C TRP A 195 -22.48 1.42 -2.81
N SER A 196 -21.61 0.57 -3.38
CA SER A 196 -21.67 0.23 -4.80
C SER A 196 -22.94 -0.57 -5.15
N ARG A 197 -23.45 -0.35 -6.37
CA ARG A 197 -24.52 -1.18 -6.94
C ARG A 197 -23.98 -2.49 -7.49
N ASP A 198 -22.72 -2.49 -7.92
CA ASP A 198 -22.01 -3.70 -8.31
C ASP A 198 -21.80 -4.59 -7.08
N GLU A 199 -22.16 -5.86 -7.19
CA GLU A 199 -22.14 -6.81 -6.08
C GLU A 199 -20.73 -7.06 -5.56
N ARG A 200 -19.75 -7.19 -6.46
CA ARG A 200 -18.35 -7.41 -6.10
C ARG A 200 -17.80 -6.20 -5.33
N ASP A 201 -18.00 -4.99 -5.84
CA ASP A 201 -17.50 -3.78 -5.19
C ASP A 201 -18.23 -3.48 -3.86
N ARG A 202 -19.52 -3.81 -3.77
CA ARG A 202 -20.27 -3.75 -2.51
C ARG A 202 -19.71 -4.69 -1.45
N ASP A 203 -19.39 -5.92 -1.83
CA ASP A 203 -18.77 -6.90 -0.93
C ASP A 203 -17.39 -6.45 -0.45
N ILE A 204 -16.56 -5.91 -1.35
CA ILE A 204 -15.25 -5.32 -1.00
C ILE A 204 -15.45 -4.21 0.04
N GLY A 205 -16.40 -3.31 -0.19
CA GLY A 205 -16.71 -2.22 0.73
C GLY A 205 -17.21 -2.71 2.10
N ASN A 206 -18.06 -3.73 2.13
CA ASN A 206 -18.54 -4.33 3.37
C ASN A 206 -17.40 -4.96 4.18
N LEU A 207 -16.48 -5.66 3.51
CA LEU A 207 -15.29 -6.24 4.14
C LEU A 207 -14.31 -5.16 4.62
N ASN A 208 -14.19 -4.04 3.91
CA ASN A 208 -13.28 -2.97 4.25
C ASN A 208 -13.83 -2.02 5.34
N CYS A 209 -15.14 -1.97 5.59
CA CYS A 209 -15.75 -0.95 6.45
C CYS A 209 -15.14 -0.85 7.86
N SER A 210 -15.01 -1.99 8.58
CA SER A 210 -14.36 -1.98 9.90
C SER A 210 -12.88 -1.62 9.79
N ASN A 211 -12.18 -2.18 8.80
CA ASN A 211 -10.76 -1.92 8.57
C ASN A 211 -10.49 -0.44 8.30
N ALA A 212 -11.31 0.21 7.49
CA ALA A 212 -11.19 1.63 7.18
C ALA A 212 -11.34 2.48 8.44
N LYS A 213 -12.31 2.16 9.31
CA LYS A 213 -12.54 2.87 10.57
C LYS A 213 -11.38 2.73 11.56
N ASP A 214 -10.77 1.55 11.62
CA ASP A 214 -9.64 1.30 12.50
C ASP A 214 -8.35 1.90 11.95
N LEU A 215 -8.16 1.83 10.63
CA LEU A 215 -7.08 2.49 9.91
C LEU A 215 -7.08 4.00 10.15
N ILE A 216 -8.20 4.70 9.95
CA ILE A 216 -8.23 6.17 10.12
C ILE A 216 -7.92 6.59 11.56
N ASN A 217 -8.31 5.77 12.55
CA ASN A 217 -7.99 6.02 13.95
C ASN A 217 -6.50 5.79 14.23
N ALA A 218 -5.99 4.61 13.85
CA ALA A 218 -4.62 4.20 14.15
C ALA A 218 -3.57 5.05 13.42
N MET A 219 -3.82 5.43 12.17
CA MET A 219 -2.92 6.28 11.39
C MET A 219 -2.87 7.71 11.93
N ALA A 220 -3.95 8.22 12.52
CA ALA A 220 -4.05 9.62 12.91
C ALA A 220 -3.69 9.91 14.36
N LEU A 221 -3.83 8.95 15.28
CA LEU A 221 -3.68 9.19 16.72
C LEU A 221 -2.37 9.93 17.07
N TRP A 222 -1.23 9.25 16.89
CA TRP A 222 0.06 9.84 17.22
C TRP A 222 0.39 11.11 16.42
N PRO A 223 0.26 11.15 15.07
CA PRO A 223 0.62 12.38 14.36
C PRO A 223 -0.29 13.56 14.72
N PHE A 224 -1.58 13.34 14.99
CA PHE A 224 -2.47 14.47 15.28
C PHE A 224 -2.25 14.97 16.71
N THR A 225 -2.13 14.07 17.69
CA THR A 225 -1.98 14.49 19.09
C THR A 225 -0.57 14.97 19.40
N GLU A 226 0.46 14.30 18.90
CA GLU A 226 1.85 14.60 19.27
C GLU A 226 2.53 15.60 18.34
N ARG A 227 2.24 15.57 17.02
CA ARG A 227 2.90 16.49 16.07
C ARG A 227 2.11 17.77 15.80
N LEU A 228 0.78 17.70 15.81
CA LEU A 228 -0.08 18.87 15.65
C LEU A 228 -0.61 19.43 16.96
N GLU A 229 -0.26 18.80 18.09
CA GLU A 229 -0.71 19.19 19.43
C GLU A 229 -2.25 19.25 19.54
N MET A 230 -2.96 18.47 18.72
CA MET A 230 -4.42 18.36 18.78
C MET A 230 -4.82 17.70 20.10
N SER A 231 -5.77 18.28 20.83
CA SER A 231 -6.23 17.65 22.07
C SER A 231 -6.89 16.29 21.79
N LEU A 232 -6.80 15.37 22.74
CA LEU A 232 -7.46 14.06 22.62
C LEU A 232 -8.98 14.21 22.39
N GLU A 233 -9.60 15.22 23.00
CA GLU A 233 -11.02 15.54 22.78
C GLU A 233 -11.30 15.91 21.32
N GLN A 234 -10.52 16.85 20.75
CA GLN A 234 -10.66 17.25 19.34
C GLN A 234 -10.41 16.07 18.40
N PHE A 235 -9.40 15.24 18.72
CA PHE A 235 -9.10 14.02 17.97
C PHE A 235 -10.29 13.06 17.96
N TYR A 236 -10.83 12.72 19.13
CA TYR A 236 -11.95 11.79 19.22
C TYR A 236 -13.22 12.34 18.56
N VAL A 237 -13.48 13.64 18.62
CA VAL A 237 -14.60 14.27 17.89
C VAL A 237 -14.41 14.13 16.38
N LEU A 238 -13.22 14.40 15.86
CA LEU A 238 -12.92 14.25 14.43
C LEU A 238 -13.05 12.79 13.99
N ILE A 239 -12.47 11.85 14.73
CA ILE A 239 -12.53 10.42 14.41
C ILE A 239 -13.95 9.88 14.51
N ALA A 240 -14.73 10.24 15.54
CA ALA A 240 -16.11 9.82 15.67
C ALA A 240 -16.95 10.29 14.47
N ARG A 241 -16.76 11.55 14.04
CA ARG A 241 -17.42 12.08 12.84
C ARG A 241 -16.99 11.32 11.58
N ALA A 242 -15.69 11.15 11.34
CA ALA A 242 -15.18 10.45 10.18
C ALA A 242 -15.64 8.98 10.12
N ARG A 243 -15.67 8.27 11.26
CA ARG A 243 -16.20 6.89 11.35
C ARG A 243 -17.69 6.83 11.05
N SER A 244 -18.48 7.80 11.51
CA SER A 244 -19.91 7.91 11.18
C SER A 244 -20.14 8.16 9.68
N GLU A 245 -19.32 9.01 9.06
CA GLU A 245 -19.38 9.28 7.63
C GLU A 245 -18.94 8.08 6.77
N ILE A 246 -18.10 7.16 7.29
CA ILE A 246 -17.85 5.86 6.65
C ILE A 246 -19.12 5.00 6.61
N ASP A 247 -20.06 5.15 7.55
CA ASP A 247 -21.32 4.39 7.51
C ASP A 247 -22.36 4.99 6.55
N ASP A 248 -22.17 6.23 6.09
CA ASP A 248 -23.10 6.89 5.19
C ASP A 248 -22.90 6.45 3.73
N LEU A 249 -23.77 5.56 3.26
CA LEU A 249 -23.77 5.07 1.87
C LEU A 249 -24.01 6.18 0.85
N ASN A 250 -24.64 7.31 1.24
CA ASN A 250 -24.88 8.43 0.33
C ASN A 250 -23.60 9.17 -0.03
N LEU A 251 -22.59 9.15 0.86
CA LEU A 251 -21.30 9.79 0.62
C LEU A 251 -20.44 9.04 -0.39
N ARG A 252 -20.73 7.75 -0.62
CA ARG A 252 -19.96 6.86 -1.50
C ARG A 252 -18.43 6.98 -1.34
N PRO A 253 -17.90 6.88 -0.10
CA PRO A 253 -16.51 7.17 0.17
C PRO A 253 -15.59 6.05 -0.36
N TYR A 254 -14.44 6.45 -0.89
CA TYR A 254 -13.37 5.52 -1.26
C TYR A 254 -11.98 6.14 -1.08
N PHE A 255 -10.97 5.28 -0.88
CA PHE A 255 -9.57 5.66 -1.06
C PHE A 255 -9.12 5.32 -2.50
N PRO A 256 -8.43 6.22 -3.22
CA PRO A 256 -7.76 5.84 -4.45
C PRO A 256 -6.61 4.86 -4.17
N LEU A 257 -6.70 3.64 -4.70
CA LEU A 257 -5.65 2.62 -4.65
C LEU A 257 -4.96 2.58 -6.02
N TYR A 258 -3.66 2.83 -6.05
CA TYR A 258 -2.86 2.80 -7.27
C TYR A 258 -2.12 1.46 -7.37
N VAL A 259 -2.31 0.78 -8.50
CA VAL A 259 -1.50 -0.37 -8.92
C VAL A 259 -0.68 0.09 -10.11
N VAL A 260 0.65 0.10 -9.96
CA VAL A 260 1.59 0.52 -11.00
C VAL A 260 2.59 -0.58 -11.25
N ILE A 261 2.76 -0.94 -12.52
CA ILE A 261 3.74 -1.94 -12.95
C ILE A 261 4.70 -1.30 -13.94
N GLY A 262 5.95 -1.74 -13.93
CA GLY A 262 6.97 -1.28 -14.88
C GLY A 262 8.01 -2.37 -15.11
N LYS A 263 8.46 -2.50 -16.35
CA LYS A 263 9.45 -3.49 -16.75
C LYS A 263 10.82 -2.85 -16.88
N LYS A 264 11.86 -3.49 -16.37
CA LYS A 264 13.24 -3.13 -16.72
C LYS A 264 13.49 -3.53 -18.18
N PRO A 265 14.02 -2.67 -19.05
CA PRO A 265 14.27 -3.02 -20.45
C PRO A 265 14.98 -4.37 -20.61
N SER A 266 14.51 -5.17 -21.56
CA SER A 266 15.31 -6.26 -22.10
C SER A 266 16.49 -5.64 -22.85
N ALA A 267 17.69 -6.21 -22.71
CA ALA A 267 18.89 -5.70 -23.38
C ALA A 267 18.70 -5.51 -24.90
#